data_AF-A0A0P4W5D4-F1
#
_entry.id   AF-A0A0P4W5D4-F1
#
_cell.length_a   1.000
_cell.length_b   1.000
_cell.length_c   1.000
_cell.angle_alpha   90.00
_cell.angle_beta   90.00
_cell.angle_gamma   90.00
#
_symmetry.space_group_name_H-M   'P 1'
#
loop_
_entity.id
_entity.type
_entity.pdbx_description
1 polymer ?
#
loop_
_entity_poly.entity_id
_entity_poly.type
_entity_poly.pdbx_seq_one_letter_code
_entity_poly.pdbx_strand_id
1 'polypeptide(L)'
;MPRQAVHALSKAYARVEDVDLFVGGLAEYPVSGGLVGPTFACLIGYQFFNLRRGDRFWYENVDAGFSSSQLRAIRSSSSLGRVLCDNLDEKNERVPASVFHRPAQKGNPLVPCNHLTPLDLAPWKEYHSKELVDCEYLGHTYAYGRPVHVSHCLSCRCHDGGLVTPPQFPSVYLHN
;
A
#
# COMPACT_ATOMS: atom_id res chain seq x y z
N MET A 1 7.56 25.67 -22.56
CA MET A 1 6.31 25.83 -23.31
C MET A 1 6.64 26.14 -24.77
N PRO A 2 6.00 25.48 -25.75
CA PRO A 2 6.16 25.79 -27.18
C PRO A 2 5.73 27.21 -27.53
N ARG A 3 6.44 27.86 -28.48
CA ARG A 3 6.09 29.23 -28.93
C ARG A 3 4.65 29.35 -29.43
N GLN A 4 4.13 28.32 -30.10
CA GLN A 4 2.74 28.30 -30.58
C GLN A 4 1.74 28.34 -29.41
N ALA A 5 2.02 27.63 -28.31
CA ALA A 5 1.18 27.65 -27.12
C ALA A 5 1.21 29.03 -26.44
N VAL A 6 2.40 29.65 -26.32
CA VAL A 6 2.53 31.03 -25.81
C VAL A 6 1.69 32.01 -26.62
N HIS A 7 1.75 31.94 -27.96
CA HIS A 7 0.96 32.80 -28.85
C HIS A 7 -0.54 32.57 -28.77
N ALA A 8 -0.97 31.32 -28.55
CA ALA A 8 -2.37 31.01 -28.33
C ALA A 8 -2.87 31.59 -26.99
N LEU A 9 -2.08 31.45 -25.93
CA LEU A 9 -2.42 31.97 -24.60
C LEU A 9 -2.46 33.49 -24.58
N SER A 10 -1.52 34.18 -25.24
CA SER A 10 -1.52 35.65 -25.30
C SER A 10 -2.70 36.24 -26.07
N LYS A 11 -3.37 35.45 -26.91
CA LYS A 11 -4.62 35.85 -27.57
C LYS A 11 -5.85 35.60 -26.70
N ALA A 12 -5.81 34.59 -25.84
CA ALA A 12 -6.93 34.20 -25.00
C ALA A 12 -6.99 34.98 -23.68
N TYR A 13 -5.84 35.33 -23.11
CA TYR A 13 -5.72 35.99 -21.82
C TYR A 13 -5.04 37.35 -21.97
N ALA A 14 -5.57 38.37 -21.27
CA ALA A 14 -5.02 39.72 -21.31
C ALA A 14 -3.66 39.79 -20.60
N ARG A 15 -3.48 39.04 -19.51
CA ARG A 15 -2.25 38.96 -18.74
C ARG A 15 -1.88 37.52 -18.44
N VAL A 16 -0.60 37.30 -18.14
CA VAL A 16 -0.08 35.96 -17.79
C VAL A 16 -0.70 35.47 -16.47
N GLU A 17 -0.98 36.38 -15.53
CA GLU A 17 -1.59 36.04 -14.24
C GLU A 17 -3.05 35.57 -14.36
N ASP A 18 -3.70 35.84 -15.50
CA ASP A 18 -5.08 35.42 -15.77
C ASP A 18 -5.14 34.00 -16.36
N VAL A 19 -4.00 33.40 -16.72
CA VAL A 19 -3.97 32.06 -17.32
C VAL A 19 -4.37 31.01 -16.28
N ASP A 20 -5.45 30.29 -16.57
CA ASP A 20 -5.88 29.17 -15.75
C ASP A 20 -4.77 28.13 -15.56
N LEU A 21 -4.54 27.71 -14.31
CA LEU A 21 -3.49 26.75 -13.95
C LEU A 21 -3.52 25.49 -14.82
N PHE A 22 -4.72 24.97 -15.10
CA PHE A 22 -4.83 23.73 -15.88
C PHE A 22 -4.33 23.91 -17.31
N VAL A 23 -4.72 25.00 -17.96
CA VAL A 23 -4.34 25.33 -19.33
C VAL A 23 -2.84 25.65 -19.39
N GLY A 24 -2.35 26.47 -18.46
CA GLY A 24 -0.93 26.83 -18.37
C GLY A 24 -0.04 25.62 -18.13
N GLY A 25 -0.40 24.75 -17.17
CA GLY A 25 0.36 23.56 -16.83
C GLY A 25 0.44 22.53 -17.95
N LEU A 26 -0.64 22.34 -18.73
CA LEU A 26 -0.65 21.45 -19.91
C LEU A 26 0.19 22.01 -21.07
N ALA A 27 0.35 23.33 -21.16
CA ALA A 27 1.10 23.97 -22.24
C ALA A 27 2.63 23.89 -22.03
N GLU A 28 3.10 23.56 -20.83
CA GLU A 28 4.53 23.44 -20.54
C GLU A 28 5.22 22.30 -21.29
N TYR A 29 6.55 22.39 -21.45
CA TYR A 29 7.30 21.25 -21.97
C TYR A 29 7.44 20.20 -20.87
N PRO A 30 7.31 18.90 -21.18
CA PRO A 30 7.56 17.85 -20.21
C PRO A 30 8.97 17.95 -19.62
N VAL A 31 9.10 17.63 -18.33
CA VAL A 31 10.42 17.43 -17.70
C VAL A 31 11.12 16.20 -18.29
N SER A 32 12.45 16.13 -18.17
CA SER A 32 13.22 14.98 -18.66
C SER A 32 12.73 13.67 -18.02
N GLY A 33 12.36 12.70 -18.86
CA GLY A 33 11.81 11.41 -18.42
C GLY A 33 10.37 11.45 -17.88
N GLY A 34 9.71 12.62 -17.87
CA GLY A 34 8.34 12.80 -17.41
C GLY A 34 7.36 13.09 -18.55
N LEU A 35 6.07 13.12 -18.20
CA LEU A 35 4.97 13.40 -19.14
C LEU A 35 4.34 14.78 -18.93
N VAL A 36 4.67 15.46 -17.83
CA VAL A 36 4.11 16.76 -17.45
C VAL A 36 5.20 17.82 -17.32
N GLY A 37 4.82 19.08 -17.45
CA GLY A 37 5.74 20.20 -17.26
C GLY A 37 6.13 20.46 -15.80
N PRO A 38 7.12 21.33 -15.55
CA PRO A 38 7.64 21.63 -14.22
C PRO A 38 6.57 22.00 -13.18
N THR A 39 5.56 22.79 -13.55
CA THR A 39 4.52 23.23 -12.62
C THR A 39 3.69 22.04 -12.13
N PHE A 40 3.18 21.23 -13.05
CA PHE A 40 2.45 20.01 -12.68
C PHE A 40 3.35 18.95 -12.04
N ALA A 41 4.61 18.81 -12.46
CA ALA A 41 5.54 17.91 -11.80
C ALA A 41 5.70 18.27 -10.31
N CYS A 42 5.83 19.56 -10.00
CA CYS A 42 5.90 20.05 -8.63
C CYS A 42 4.60 19.77 -7.86
N LEU A 43 3.44 20.19 -8.39
CA LEU A 43 2.16 20.05 -7.71
C LEU A 43 1.76 18.58 -7.49
N ILE A 44 1.88 17.75 -8.53
CA ILE A 44 1.59 16.32 -8.46
C ILE A 44 2.56 15.64 -7.50
N GLY A 45 3.86 15.93 -7.60
CA GLY A 45 4.88 15.37 -6.72
C GLY A 45 4.65 15.71 -5.25
N TYR A 46 4.33 16.97 -4.94
CA TYR A 46 4.02 17.42 -3.59
C TYR A 46 2.76 16.73 -3.05
N GLN A 47 1.72 16.60 -3.87
CA GLN A 47 0.48 15.91 -3.48
C GLN A 47 0.73 14.43 -3.19
N PHE A 48 1.44 13.69 -4.06
CA PHE A 48 1.76 12.29 -3.82
C PHE A 48 2.69 12.09 -2.61
N PHE A 49 3.63 13.01 -2.38
CA PHE A 49 4.45 13.00 -1.18
C PHE A 49 3.60 13.12 0.09
N ASN A 50 2.67 14.07 0.12
CA ASN A 50 1.79 14.28 1.26
C ASN A 50 0.82 13.10 1.46
N LEU A 51 0.28 12.53 0.39
CA LEU A 51 -0.57 11.34 0.47
C LEU A 51 0.19 10.16 1.08
N ARG A 52 1.42 9.90 0.62
CA ARG A 52 2.25 8.82 1.16
C ARG A 52 2.65 9.05 2.62
N ARG A 53 3.11 10.26 2.96
CA ARG A 53 3.65 10.57 4.29
C ARG A 53 2.56 10.81 5.34
N GLY A 54 1.40 11.31 4.91
CA GLY A 54 0.25 11.59 5.77
C GLY A 54 -0.65 10.38 6.02
N ASP A 55 -0.50 9.30 5.25
CA ASP A 55 -1.28 8.08 5.43
C ASP A 55 -0.63 7.17 6.48
N ARG A 56 -1.29 7.05 7.63
CA ARG A 56 -0.89 6.13 8.71
C ARG A 56 -0.81 4.69 8.21
N PHE A 57 -1.68 4.31 7.30
CA PHE A 57 -1.78 2.97 6.74
C PHE A 57 -1.03 2.81 5.41
N TRP A 58 -0.16 3.77 5.05
CA TRP A 58 0.75 3.57 3.92
C TRP A 58 1.49 2.25 4.11
N TYR A 59 1.35 1.34 3.14
CA TYR A 59 1.66 -0.08 3.33
C TYR A 59 3.09 -0.38 3.81
N GLU A 60 4.05 0.52 3.54
CA GLU A 60 5.45 0.36 3.95
C GLU A 60 5.77 0.93 5.34
N ASN A 61 4.81 1.58 6.00
CA ASN A 61 5.01 2.06 7.36
C ASN A 61 5.10 0.87 8.32
N VAL A 62 5.95 1.02 9.33
CA VAL A 62 6.14 0.00 10.38
C VAL A 62 4.84 -0.33 11.12
N ASP A 63 3.95 0.66 11.28
CA ASP A 63 2.68 0.52 12.00
C ASP A 63 1.49 0.23 11.06
N ALA A 64 1.72 0.00 9.76
CA ALA A 64 0.66 -0.27 8.79
C ALA A 64 0.10 -1.70 8.85
N GLY A 65 0.75 -2.60 9.60
CA GLY A 65 0.26 -3.95 9.86
C GLY A 65 0.83 -5.04 8.96
N PHE A 66 1.69 -4.72 7.99
CA PHE A 66 2.41 -5.73 7.21
C PHE A 66 3.71 -6.15 7.86
N SER A 67 3.96 -7.45 7.93
CA SER A 67 5.25 -8.01 8.34
C SER A 67 6.31 -7.86 7.25
N SER A 68 7.58 -8.00 7.60
CA SER A 68 8.70 -7.95 6.64
C SER A 68 8.59 -9.01 5.53
N SER A 69 8.03 -10.19 5.81
CA SER A 69 7.81 -11.24 4.81
C SER A 69 6.66 -10.89 3.86
N GLN A 70 5.58 -10.31 4.38
CA GLN A 70 4.45 -9.81 3.59
C GLN A 70 4.89 -8.66 2.66
N LEU A 71 5.66 -7.69 3.17
CA LEU A 71 6.21 -6.60 2.36
C LEU A 71 7.12 -7.12 1.24
N ARG A 72 7.91 -8.15 1.50
CA ARG A 72 8.76 -8.77 0.49
C ARG A 72 7.91 -9.39 -0.61
N ALA A 73 6.87 -10.16 -0.26
CA ALA A 73 5.96 -10.77 -1.22
C ALA A 73 5.25 -9.70 -2.09
N ILE A 74 4.77 -8.61 -1.48
CA ILE A 74 4.17 -7.49 -2.22
C ILE A 74 5.19 -6.92 -3.22
N ARG A 75 6.41 -6.59 -2.78
CA ARG A 75 7.42 -5.93 -3.63
C ARG A 75 7.99 -6.82 -4.73
N SER A 76 8.19 -8.11 -4.47
CA SER A 76 8.84 -9.01 -5.42
C SER A 76 7.89 -9.58 -6.46
N SER A 77 6.62 -9.76 -6.09
CA SER A 77 5.70 -10.59 -6.87
C SER A 77 4.50 -9.81 -7.40
N SER A 78 4.25 -8.58 -6.94
CA SER A 78 3.14 -7.76 -7.44
C SER A 78 3.53 -6.99 -8.68
N SER A 79 2.76 -7.17 -9.76
CA SER A 79 2.78 -6.30 -10.94
C SER A 79 1.35 -6.10 -11.43
N LEU A 80 1.06 -4.94 -12.02
CA LEU A 80 -0.26 -4.70 -12.61
C LEU A 80 -0.54 -5.70 -13.77
N GLY A 81 0.49 -6.18 -14.47
CA GLY A 81 0.35 -7.28 -15.43
C GLY A 81 -0.15 -8.58 -14.80
N ARG A 82 0.34 -8.93 -13.61
CA ARG A 82 -0.15 -10.09 -12.85
C ARG A 82 -1.59 -9.90 -12.39
N VAL A 83 -1.93 -8.72 -11.88
CA VAL A 83 -3.31 -8.39 -11.47
C VAL A 83 -4.28 -8.55 -12.64
N LEU A 84 -3.91 -8.08 -13.83
CA LEU A 84 -4.71 -8.31 -15.04
C LEU A 84 -4.88 -9.81 -15.32
N CYS A 85 -3.77 -10.55 -15.38
CA CYS A 85 -3.78 -11.99 -15.64
C CYS A 85 -4.60 -12.83 -14.64
N ASP A 86 -4.67 -12.43 -13.38
CA ASP A 86 -5.47 -13.12 -12.35
C ASP A 86 -6.97 -12.89 -12.51
N ASN A 87 -7.39 -11.86 -13.25
CA ASN A 87 -8.77 -11.41 -13.36
C ASN A 87 -9.32 -11.42 -14.80
N LEU A 88 -8.57 -12.02 -15.73
CA LEU A 88 -8.99 -12.20 -17.12
C LEU A 88 -9.49 -13.64 -17.33
N ASP A 89 -10.46 -13.82 -18.22
CA ASP A 89 -11.19 -15.08 -18.36
C ASP A 89 -10.36 -16.17 -19.05
N GLU A 90 -9.50 -15.79 -20.00
CA GLU A 90 -8.74 -16.77 -20.78
C GLU A 90 -7.33 -17.02 -20.21
N LYS A 91 -7.04 -18.29 -19.90
CA LYS A 91 -5.75 -18.73 -19.34
C LYS A 91 -4.55 -18.50 -20.26
N ASN A 92 -4.79 -18.30 -21.56
CA ASN A 92 -3.75 -18.10 -22.58
C ASN A 92 -3.54 -16.62 -22.93
N GLU A 93 -4.11 -15.71 -22.14
CA GLU A 93 -3.96 -14.29 -22.39
C GLU A 93 -2.51 -13.82 -22.26
N ARG A 94 -2.21 -12.77 -23.02
CA ARG A 94 -0.89 -12.18 -23.09
C ARG A 94 -1.00 -10.70 -22.76
N VAL A 95 -0.19 -10.27 -21.80
CA VAL A 95 -0.13 -8.87 -21.37
C VAL A 95 1.24 -8.28 -21.72
N PRO A 96 1.37 -6.96 -21.84
CA PRO A 96 2.69 -6.34 -22.06
C PRO A 96 3.61 -6.62 -20.89
N ALA A 97 4.89 -6.95 -21.16
CA ALA A 97 5.89 -7.20 -20.11
C ALA A 97 5.98 -6.03 -19.11
N SER A 98 5.89 -4.80 -19.61
CA SER A 98 5.73 -3.59 -18.82
C SER A 98 4.45 -2.87 -19.23
N VAL A 99 3.40 -3.04 -18.42
CA VAL A 99 2.03 -2.57 -18.73
C VAL A 99 1.88 -1.05 -18.88
N PHE A 100 2.79 -0.26 -18.31
CA PHE A 100 2.79 1.19 -18.46
C PHE A 100 3.46 1.69 -19.75
N HIS A 101 4.11 0.80 -20.50
CA HIS A 101 4.69 1.11 -21.80
C HIS A 101 3.81 0.54 -22.92
N ARG A 102 3.83 1.22 -24.06
CA ARG A 102 3.12 0.73 -25.26
C ARG A 102 3.67 -0.66 -25.65
N PRO A 103 2.81 -1.63 -26.00
CA PRO A 103 3.26 -2.93 -26.47
C PRO A 103 4.07 -2.78 -27.77
N ALA A 104 5.17 -3.50 -27.88
CA ALA A 104 6.03 -3.51 -29.06
C ALA A 104 6.78 -4.84 -29.19
N GLN A 105 6.97 -5.34 -30.41
CA GLN A 105 7.70 -6.60 -30.63
C GLN A 105 9.13 -6.56 -30.04
N LYS A 106 9.79 -5.40 -30.09
CA LYS A 106 11.09 -5.16 -29.49
C LYS A 106 10.94 -4.18 -28.33
N GLY A 107 11.52 -4.51 -27.17
CA GLY A 107 11.54 -3.67 -25.97
C GLY A 107 10.40 -3.92 -24.98
N ASN A 108 9.16 -4.13 -25.45
CA ASN A 108 8.01 -4.42 -24.58
C ASN A 108 7.03 -5.43 -25.21
N PRO A 109 7.46 -6.69 -25.44
CA PRO A 109 6.62 -7.70 -26.07
C PRO A 109 5.45 -8.10 -25.16
N LEU A 110 4.41 -8.64 -25.78
CA LEU A 110 3.37 -9.36 -25.05
C LEU A 110 3.95 -10.67 -24.50
N VAL A 111 3.78 -10.92 -23.22
CA VAL A 111 4.20 -12.16 -22.55
C VAL A 111 2.97 -12.93 -22.09
N PRO A 112 2.97 -14.28 -22.18
CA PRO A 112 1.89 -15.08 -21.64
C PRO A 112 1.78 -14.92 -20.12
N CYS A 113 0.55 -14.97 -19.59
CA CYS A 113 0.29 -14.80 -18.16
C CYS A 113 1.00 -15.81 -17.25
N ASN A 114 1.32 -17.01 -17.75
CA ASN A 114 2.06 -18.02 -17.00
C ASN A 114 3.54 -17.66 -16.76
N HIS A 115 4.10 -16.68 -17.49
CA HIS A 115 5.46 -16.19 -17.26
C HIS A 115 5.53 -15.15 -16.12
N LEU A 116 4.38 -14.65 -15.65
CA LEU A 116 4.31 -13.69 -14.56
C LEU A 116 4.12 -14.41 -13.23
N THR A 117 5.05 -14.21 -12.29
CA THR A 117 5.02 -14.79 -10.95
C THR A 117 3.76 -14.34 -10.19
N PRO A 118 2.93 -15.27 -9.70
CA PRO A 118 1.80 -14.94 -8.84
C PRO A 118 2.25 -14.31 -7.51
N LEU A 119 1.36 -13.56 -6.87
CA LEU A 119 1.59 -13.07 -5.51
C LEU A 119 1.71 -14.25 -4.55
N ASP A 120 2.81 -14.29 -3.78
CA ASP A 120 2.98 -15.29 -2.72
C ASP A 120 2.16 -14.89 -1.49
N LEU A 121 1.08 -15.63 -1.23
CA LEU A 121 0.19 -15.42 -0.10
C LEU A 121 0.58 -16.26 1.14
N ALA A 122 1.62 -17.10 1.07
CA ALA A 122 2.07 -17.89 2.22
C ALA A 122 2.37 -17.04 3.48
N PRO A 123 2.91 -15.81 3.39
CA PRO A 123 3.13 -14.94 4.54
C PRO A 123 1.87 -14.44 5.25
N TRP A 124 0.67 -14.60 4.65
CA TRP A 124 -0.61 -14.28 5.28
C TRP A 124 -1.27 -15.49 5.92
N LYS A 125 -0.64 -16.68 5.82
CA LYS A 125 -1.16 -17.86 6.49
C LYS A 125 -1.07 -17.66 8.00
N GLU A 126 -2.21 -17.35 8.60
CA GLU A 126 -2.37 -17.36 10.04
C GLU A 126 -2.46 -18.80 10.52
N TYR A 127 -1.62 -19.17 11.47
CA TYR A 127 -1.80 -20.40 12.22
C TYR A 127 -2.90 -20.14 13.26
N HIS A 128 -4.16 -20.19 12.83
CA HIS A 128 -5.23 -20.44 13.78
C HIS A 128 -5.03 -21.84 14.33
N SER A 129 -4.67 -21.88 15.62
CA SER A 129 -4.41 -23.01 16.49
C SER A 129 -2.94 -23.50 16.64
N LYS A 130 -2.15 -22.84 17.49
CA LYS A 130 -1.81 -23.60 18.70
C LYS A 130 -3.16 -23.83 19.36
N GLU A 131 -3.59 -25.09 19.53
CA GLU A 131 -4.84 -25.40 20.24
C GLU A 131 -5.00 -24.36 21.34
N LEU A 132 -6.05 -23.53 21.25
CA LEU A 132 -6.26 -22.49 22.23
C LEU A 132 -6.43 -23.23 23.56
N VAL A 133 -5.39 -23.22 24.39
CA VAL A 133 -5.38 -24.01 25.60
C VAL A 133 -6.19 -23.24 26.62
N ASP A 134 -7.29 -23.82 27.07
CA ASP A 134 -8.03 -23.29 28.20
C ASP A 134 -7.13 -23.22 29.43
N CYS A 135 -7.26 -22.15 30.22
CA CYS A 135 -6.48 -21.98 31.44
C CYS A 135 -7.24 -22.54 32.64
N GLU A 136 -6.53 -23.11 33.61
CA GLU A 136 -7.10 -23.50 34.90
C GLU A 136 -6.69 -22.51 35.99
N TYR A 137 -7.66 -22.01 36.75
CA TYR A 137 -7.42 -21.15 37.91
C TYR A 137 -8.39 -21.50 39.04
N LEU A 138 -7.84 -21.82 40.22
CA LEU A 138 -8.60 -22.25 41.41
C LEU A 138 -9.62 -23.37 41.12
N GLY A 139 -9.26 -24.33 40.27
CA GLY A 139 -10.13 -25.47 39.90
C GLY A 139 -11.23 -25.14 38.89
N HIS A 140 -11.22 -23.95 38.30
CA HIS A 140 -12.13 -23.56 37.22
C HIS A 140 -11.38 -23.41 35.90
N THR A 141 -12.00 -23.90 34.83
CA THR A 141 -11.50 -23.79 33.45
C THR A 141 -12.03 -22.53 32.79
N TYR A 142 -11.15 -21.74 32.17
CA TYR A 142 -11.48 -20.51 31.46
C TYR A 142 -11.03 -20.61 30.01
N ALA A 143 -11.96 -20.30 29.10
CA ALA A 143 -11.66 -20.26 27.68
C ALA A 143 -10.59 -19.22 27.36
N TYR A 144 -9.72 -19.52 26.40
CA TYR A 144 -8.69 -18.61 25.91
C TYR A 144 -9.26 -17.19 25.66
N GLY A 145 -8.52 -16.16 26.12
CA GLY A 145 -8.89 -14.76 25.93
C GLY A 145 -10.02 -14.24 26.83
N ARG A 146 -10.68 -15.09 27.63
CA ARG A 146 -11.69 -14.66 28.60
C ARG A 146 -11.05 -13.98 29.82
N PRO A 147 -11.74 -12.98 30.41
CA PRO A 147 -11.31 -12.37 31.65
C PRO A 147 -11.45 -13.36 32.82
N VAL A 148 -10.41 -13.42 33.65
CA VAL A 148 -10.38 -14.20 34.90
C VAL A 148 -10.30 -13.21 36.05
N HIS A 149 -11.32 -13.19 36.90
CA HIS A 149 -11.35 -12.33 38.09
C HIS A 149 -10.58 -13.01 39.22
N VAL A 150 -9.33 -12.59 39.39
CA VAL A 150 -8.43 -13.09 40.46
C VAL A 150 -8.80 -12.43 41.79
N SER A 151 -9.28 -11.19 41.75
CA SER A 151 -9.84 -10.46 42.90
C SER A 151 -10.80 -9.37 42.43
N HIS A 152 -11.43 -8.65 43.36
CA HIS A 152 -12.35 -7.54 43.07
C HIS A 152 -11.73 -6.42 42.22
N CYS A 153 -10.40 -6.28 42.23
CA CYS A 153 -9.69 -5.24 41.49
C CYS A 153 -8.74 -5.79 40.41
N LEU A 154 -8.64 -7.11 40.26
CA LEU A 154 -7.70 -7.75 39.34
C LEU A 154 -8.44 -8.67 38.36
N SER A 155 -8.54 -8.22 37.11
CA SER A 155 -8.97 -9.02 35.98
C SER A 155 -7.76 -9.32 35.10
N CYS A 156 -7.44 -10.59 34.97
CA CYS A 156 -6.40 -11.08 34.08
C CYS A 156 -7.03 -11.70 32.82
N ARG A 157 -6.22 -12.06 31.83
CA ARG A 157 -6.70 -12.70 30.59
C ARG A 157 -6.00 -14.04 30.38
N CYS A 158 -6.75 -15.07 29.98
CA CYS A 158 -6.18 -16.39 29.68
C CYS A 158 -5.37 -16.36 28.36
N HIS A 159 -4.13 -16.84 28.40
CA HIS A 159 -3.18 -16.90 27.26
C HIS A 159 -2.47 -18.28 27.19
N ASP A 160 -1.80 -18.55 26.06
CA ASP A 160 -1.09 -19.82 25.80
C ASP A 160 -0.08 -20.16 26.92
N GLY A 161 -0.22 -21.35 27.50
CA GLY A 161 0.69 -21.88 28.54
C GLY A 161 0.12 -21.88 29.97
N GLY A 162 -1.18 -21.65 30.16
CA GLY A 162 -1.86 -21.81 31.45
C GLY A 162 -1.58 -20.71 32.48
N LEU A 163 -0.87 -19.64 32.11
CA LEU A 163 -0.54 -18.53 33.01
C LEU A 163 -1.54 -17.38 32.86
N VAL A 164 -2.19 -17.04 33.98
CA VAL A 164 -3.10 -15.90 34.12
C VAL A 164 -2.25 -14.63 34.31
N THR A 165 -1.90 -13.93 33.23
CA THR A 165 -1.11 -12.70 33.32
C THR A 165 -2.00 -11.46 33.50
N PRO A 166 -1.60 -10.48 34.33
CA PRO A 166 -2.26 -9.18 34.33
C PRO A 166 -2.11 -8.57 32.93
N PRO A 167 -3.08 -7.77 32.46
CA PRO A 167 -2.94 -7.08 31.19
C PRO A 167 -1.61 -6.34 31.20
N GLN A 168 -0.72 -6.68 30.26
CA GLN A 168 0.42 -5.82 29.97
C GLN A 168 -0.19 -4.48 29.58
N PHE A 169 -0.17 -3.53 30.51
CA PHE A 169 -0.40 -2.15 30.16
C PHE A 169 0.61 -1.85 29.04
N PRO A 170 0.20 -1.33 27.87
CA PRO A 170 1.18 -0.77 26.95
C PRO A 170 2.01 0.20 27.78
N SER A 171 3.34 0.11 27.68
CA SER A 171 4.24 1.10 28.25
C SER A 171 3.79 2.46 27.75
N VAL A 172 3.04 3.20 28.57
CA VAL A 172 2.80 4.61 28.36
C VAL A 172 4.14 5.25 28.69
N TYR A 173 4.95 5.46 27.66
CA TYR A 173 6.04 6.42 27.74
C TYR A 173 5.40 7.78 28.01
N LEU A 174 5.31 8.16 29.29
CA LEU A 174 5.21 9.55 29.66
C LEU A 174 6.56 10.17 29.37
N HIS A 175 6.73 10.65 28.14
CA HIS A 175 7.75 11.66 27.85
C HIS A 175 7.29 12.97 28.51
N ASN A 176 7.97 13.32 29.60
CA ASN A 176 8.29 14.72 29.90
C ASN A 176 9.71 14.99 29.40
#